data_AF-A0AA35V212-F1
#
_entry.id   AF-A0AA35V212-F1
#
_cell.length_a   1.000
_cell.length_b   1.000
_cell.length_c   1.000
_cell.angle_alpha   90.00
_cell.angle_beta   90.00
_cell.angle_gamma   90.00
#
_symmetry.space_group_name_H-M   'P 1'
#
loop_
_entity.id
_entity.type
_entity.pdbx_description
1 polymer ?
#
loop_
_entity_poly.entity_id
_entity_poly.type
_entity_poly.pdbx_seq_one_letter_code
_entity_poly.pdbx_strand_id
1 'polypeptide(L)'
;MTSSNVQQYLITSAISLCCGVVDIWEAIRKRGGIQLLISFLGLLSEEHQEYVVWLLALVTEQIDDSKWAITVAGGIPPLVHLLENGSDKARDDASYVLWNLRYHCENIYACVESVEAIPVFLWFLKTGGTKGQEASGKALRKLIRKADAATINQLLALLWGDTPKSKAHKIEVLGHVFTMASHYDLVQKGSDAYKGLRSLVQILNSSNEETQEHAASVLADLFSIHQDICDNLATDEVVHPC
;
A
#
# COMPACT_ATOMS: atom_id res chain seq x y z
N MET A 1 -19.19 26.39 -29.59
CA MET A 1 -18.74 25.12 -28.97
C MET A 1 -17.22 25.10 -29.04
N THR A 2 -16.55 25.21 -27.89
CA THR A 2 -15.08 25.33 -27.81
C THR A 2 -14.43 23.96 -28.08
N SER A 3 -13.23 23.95 -28.67
CA SER A 3 -12.43 22.73 -28.95
C SER A 3 -12.31 21.78 -27.75
N SER A 4 -12.30 22.35 -26.53
CA SER A 4 -12.26 21.63 -25.26
C SER A 4 -13.46 20.69 -25.05
N ASN A 5 -14.67 21.13 -25.40
CA ASN A 5 -15.88 20.31 -25.21
C ASN A 5 -15.95 19.14 -26.19
N VAL A 6 -15.40 19.29 -27.40
CA VAL A 6 -15.37 18.22 -28.40
C VAL A 6 -14.37 17.14 -28.01
N GLN A 7 -13.19 17.52 -27.50
CA GLN A 7 -12.22 16.57 -26.97
C GLN A 7 -12.76 15.84 -25.75
N GLN A 8 -13.38 16.54 -24.80
CA GLN A 8 -13.96 15.93 -23.62
C GLN A 8 -15.05 14.92 -24.00
N TYR A 9 -15.94 15.25 -24.94
CA TYR A 9 -16.98 14.34 -25.41
C TYR A 9 -16.42 13.12 -26.15
N LEU A 10 -15.36 13.29 -26.95
CA LEU A 10 -14.64 12.19 -27.59
C LEU A 10 -13.98 11.27 -26.56
N ILE A 11 -13.40 11.84 -25.51
CA ILE A 11 -12.75 11.08 -24.44
C ILE A 11 -13.79 10.34 -23.59
N THR A 12 -14.88 10.98 -23.19
CA THR A 12 -15.98 10.33 -22.46
C THR A 12 -16.62 9.22 -23.30
N SER A 13 -16.81 9.44 -24.61
CA SER A 13 -17.33 8.41 -25.52
C SER A 13 -16.35 7.26 -25.71
N ALA A 14 -15.04 7.54 -25.80
CA ALA A 14 -14.01 6.52 -25.88
C ALA A 14 -13.96 5.68 -24.59
N ILE A 15 -13.95 6.32 -23.41
CA ILE A 15 -13.98 5.66 -22.10
C ILE A 15 -15.25 4.79 -21.96
N SER A 16 -16.41 5.31 -22.37
CA SER A 16 -17.68 4.55 -22.34
C SER A 16 -17.67 3.35 -23.29
N LEU A 17 -17.08 3.47 -24.48
CA LEU A 17 -16.88 2.33 -25.39
C LEU A 17 -15.91 1.29 -24.81
N CYS A 18 -14.87 1.73 -24.09
CA CYS A 18 -13.87 0.85 -23.47
C CYS A 18 -14.48 -0.10 -22.42
N CYS A 19 -15.60 0.25 -21.80
CA CYS A 19 -16.26 -0.56 -20.79
C CYS A 19 -17.23 -1.63 -21.35
N GLY A 20 -17.50 -1.65 -22.67
CA GLY A 20 -18.58 -2.47 -23.26
C GLY A 20 -18.16 -3.58 -24.23
N VAL A 21 -16.93 -3.60 -24.76
CA VAL A 21 -16.53 -4.50 -25.85
C VAL A 21 -15.15 -5.12 -25.62
N VAL A 22 -15.09 -6.45 -25.61
CA VAL A 22 -13.89 -7.27 -25.33
C VAL A 22 -12.69 -6.92 -26.24
N ASP A 23 -12.94 -6.50 -27.49
CA ASP A 23 -11.90 -6.18 -28.47
C ASP A 23 -11.19 -4.83 -28.21
N ILE A 24 -11.86 -3.91 -27.50
CA ILE A 24 -11.30 -2.58 -27.20
C ILE A 24 -10.32 -2.66 -26.02
N TRP A 25 -10.59 -3.54 -25.06
CA TRP A 25 -9.65 -3.82 -23.96
C TRP A 25 -8.28 -4.25 -24.50
N GLU A 26 -8.27 -5.10 -25.52
CA GLU A 26 -7.03 -5.56 -26.16
C GLU A 26 -6.29 -4.42 -26.89
N ALA A 27 -7.01 -3.43 -27.41
CA ALA A 27 -6.41 -2.23 -28.00
C ALA A 27 -5.83 -1.27 -26.94
N ILE A 28 -6.51 -1.12 -25.80
CA ILE A 28 -6.04 -0.30 -24.66
C ILE A 28 -4.75 -0.86 -24.08
N ARG A 29 -4.67 -2.20 -23.95
CA ARG A 29 -3.50 -2.92 -23.43
C ARG A 29 -2.23 -2.72 -24.26
N LYS A 30 -2.36 -2.33 -25.54
CA LYS A 30 -1.21 -2.05 -26.40
C LYS A 30 -0.57 -0.72 -26.04
N ARG A 31 0.72 -0.57 -26.38
CA ARG A 31 1.49 0.68 -26.15
C ARG A 31 0.74 1.95 -26.56
N GLY A 32 0.07 1.94 -27.71
CA GLY A 32 -0.69 3.10 -28.20
C GLY A 32 -1.88 3.49 -27.32
N GLY A 33 -2.60 2.49 -26.78
CA GLY A 33 -3.71 2.72 -25.85
C GLY A 33 -3.22 3.28 -24.51
N ILE A 34 -2.16 2.70 -23.96
CA ILE A 34 -1.51 3.18 -22.72
C ILE A 34 -1.00 4.61 -22.88
N GLN A 35 -0.33 4.92 -24.00
CA GLN A 35 0.16 6.27 -24.27
C GLN A 35 -0.98 7.30 -24.35
N LEU A 36 -2.12 6.90 -24.93
CA LEU A 36 -3.32 7.72 -24.98
C LEU A 36 -3.88 7.98 -23.57
N LEU A 37 -4.00 6.94 -22.74
CA LEU A 37 -4.45 7.07 -21.35
C LEU A 37 -3.54 8.01 -20.55
N ILE A 38 -2.22 7.88 -20.67
CA ILE A 38 -1.27 8.78 -19.99
C ILE A 38 -1.45 10.23 -20.46
N SER A 39 -1.67 10.46 -21.75
CA SER A 39 -1.91 11.81 -22.28
C SER A 39 -3.20 12.44 -21.73
N PHE A 40 -4.20 11.63 -21.38
CA PHE A 40 -5.47 12.09 -20.84
C PHE A 40 -5.40 12.47 -19.35
N LEU A 41 -4.45 11.95 -18.59
CA LEU A 41 -4.28 12.31 -17.18
C LEU A 41 -4.10 13.82 -16.97
N GLY A 42 -3.44 14.53 -17.90
CA GLY A 42 -3.22 15.98 -17.80
C GLY A 42 -4.32 16.87 -18.39
N LEU A 43 -5.33 16.29 -19.05
CA LEU A 43 -6.31 17.02 -19.87
C LEU A 43 -7.75 16.92 -19.34
N LEU A 44 -7.97 16.10 -18.32
CA LEU A 44 -9.28 15.68 -17.86
C LEU A 44 -9.65 16.27 -16.50
N SER A 45 -10.95 16.39 -16.25
CA SER A 45 -11.47 16.70 -14.90
C SER A 45 -11.17 15.55 -13.93
N GLU A 46 -11.16 15.83 -12.62
CA GLU A 46 -10.87 14.84 -11.56
C GLU A 46 -11.66 13.54 -11.73
N GLU A 47 -12.97 13.64 -11.99
CA GLU A 47 -13.85 12.47 -12.24
C GLU A 47 -13.35 11.57 -13.39
N HIS A 48 -12.87 12.17 -14.48
CA HIS A 48 -12.38 11.41 -15.62
C HIS A 48 -10.94 10.91 -15.40
N GLN A 49 -10.12 11.64 -14.64
CA GLN A 49 -8.81 11.15 -14.21
C GLN A 49 -8.95 9.88 -13.38
N GLU A 50 -9.94 9.79 -12.48
CA GLU A 50 -10.22 8.56 -11.72
C GLU A 50 -10.41 7.36 -12.64
N TYR A 51 -11.26 7.48 -13.67
CA TYR A 51 -11.49 6.39 -14.63
C TYR A 51 -10.21 6.00 -15.39
N VAL A 52 -9.43 6.98 -15.84
CA VAL A 52 -8.20 6.71 -16.59
C VAL A 52 -7.15 6.02 -15.72
N VAL A 53 -6.94 6.49 -14.49
CA VAL A 53 -5.99 5.88 -13.55
C VAL A 53 -6.45 4.49 -13.14
N TRP A 54 -7.75 4.29 -12.91
CA TRP A 54 -8.34 2.99 -12.65
C TRP A 54 -8.10 2.00 -13.80
N LEU A 55 -8.24 2.43 -15.05
CA LEU A 55 -7.92 1.62 -16.23
C LEU A 55 -6.44 1.22 -16.24
N LEU A 56 -5.54 2.16 -15.95
CA LEU A 56 -4.09 1.89 -15.85
C LEU A 56 -3.78 0.90 -14.72
N ALA A 57 -4.45 1.02 -13.57
CA ALA A 57 -4.33 0.08 -12.45
C ALA A 57 -4.71 -1.34 -12.89
N LEU A 58 -5.85 -1.50 -13.57
CA LEU A 58 -6.31 -2.79 -14.05
C LEU A 58 -5.39 -3.41 -15.13
N VAL A 59 -4.87 -2.58 -16.04
CA VAL A 59 -3.97 -3.03 -17.12
C VAL A 59 -2.59 -3.42 -16.59
N THR A 60 -2.08 -2.76 -15.54
CA THR A 60 -0.81 -3.13 -14.89
C THR A 60 -0.91 -4.37 -14.01
N GLU A 61 -2.10 -4.73 -13.53
CA GLU A 61 -2.33 -5.95 -12.77
C GLU A 61 -2.24 -7.21 -13.66
N GLN A 62 -2.70 -7.10 -14.91
CA GLN A 62 -2.82 -8.26 -15.80
C GLN A 62 -1.62 -8.50 -16.74
N ILE A 63 -0.79 -7.49 -17.00
CA ILE A 63 0.26 -7.56 -18.04
C ILE A 63 1.53 -6.82 -17.63
N ASP A 64 2.66 -7.50 -17.75
CA ASP A 64 3.97 -6.88 -17.51
C ASP A 64 4.39 -5.90 -18.61
N ASP A 65 4.08 -6.19 -19.88
CA ASP A 65 4.37 -5.31 -21.01
C ASP A 65 3.74 -3.92 -20.85
N SER A 66 2.59 -3.85 -20.19
CA SER A 66 1.91 -2.59 -19.87
C SER A 66 2.69 -1.74 -18.89
N LYS A 67 3.37 -2.35 -17.92
CA LYS A 67 4.18 -1.64 -16.93
C LYS A 67 5.36 -0.95 -17.62
N TRP A 68 6.00 -1.65 -18.54
CA TRP A 68 7.04 -1.07 -19.40
C TRP A 68 6.48 0.05 -20.28
N ALA A 69 5.32 -0.17 -20.90
CA ALA A 69 4.67 0.83 -21.76
C ALA A 69 4.34 2.13 -21.03
N ILE A 70 3.85 2.07 -19.78
CA ILE A 70 3.56 3.27 -18.98
C ILE A 70 4.84 4.04 -18.67
N THR A 71 5.92 3.33 -18.32
CA THR A 71 7.21 3.95 -18.01
C THR A 71 7.78 4.67 -19.23
N VAL A 72 7.76 4.00 -20.39
CA VAL A 72 8.25 4.58 -21.67
C VAL A 72 7.35 5.73 -22.15
N ALA A 73 6.04 5.67 -21.89
CA ALA A 73 5.10 6.74 -22.21
C ALA A 73 5.25 7.97 -21.29
N GLY A 74 6.16 7.95 -20.31
CA GLY A 74 6.34 9.04 -19.37
C GLY A 74 5.19 9.19 -18.38
N GLY A 75 4.55 8.08 -17.98
CA GLY A 75 3.40 8.10 -17.08
C GLY A 75 3.74 8.41 -15.62
N ILE A 76 5.00 8.35 -15.22
CA ILE A 76 5.41 8.52 -13.82
C ILE A 76 5.11 9.93 -13.30
N PRO A 77 5.52 11.03 -13.95
CA PRO A 77 5.25 12.38 -13.44
C PRO A 77 3.74 12.69 -13.30
N PRO A 78 2.87 12.36 -14.28
CA PRO A 78 1.41 12.52 -14.10
C PRO A 78 0.83 11.71 -12.94
N LEU A 79 1.30 10.48 -12.71
CA LEU A 79 0.84 9.64 -11.60
C LEU A 79 1.30 10.21 -10.24
N VAL A 80 2.52 10.74 -10.16
CA VAL A 80 3.02 11.43 -8.94
C VAL A 80 2.21 12.71 -8.68
N HIS A 81 1.90 13.47 -9.73
CA HIS A 81 1.06 14.66 -9.59
C HIS A 81 -0.34 14.34 -9.04
N LEU A 82 -0.91 13.21 -9.48
CA LEU A 82 -2.20 12.72 -8.98
C LEU A 82 -2.14 12.21 -7.55
N LEU A 83 -1.00 11.70 -7.08
CA LEU A 83 -0.82 11.35 -5.67
C LEU A 83 -0.90 12.58 -4.74
N GLU A 84 -0.42 13.72 -5.22
CA GLU A 84 -0.37 14.97 -4.46
C GLU A 84 -1.66 15.77 -4.56
N ASN A 85 -2.29 15.81 -5.75
CA ASN A 85 -3.38 16.75 -6.06
C ASN A 85 -4.68 16.08 -6.52
N GLY A 86 -4.71 14.75 -6.68
CA GLY A 86 -5.90 14.03 -7.13
C GLY A 86 -6.93 13.81 -6.01
N SER A 87 -8.12 13.35 -6.40
CA SER A 87 -9.13 12.86 -5.47
C SER A 87 -8.65 11.64 -4.70
N ASP A 88 -9.29 11.28 -3.58
CA ASP A 88 -8.87 10.10 -2.80
C ASP A 88 -8.87 8.81 -3.62
N LYS A 89 -9.80 8.65 -4.56
CA LYS A 89 -9.81 7.52 -5.51
C LYS A 89 -8.65 7.59 -6.51
N ALA A 90 -8.45 8.73 -7.15
CA ALA A 90 -7.37 8.89 -8.12
C ALA A 90 -6.00 8.71 -7.45
N ARG A 91 -5.86 9.21 -6.22
CA ARG A 91 -4.68 9.00 -5.38
C ARG A 91 -4.48 7.52 -5.13
N ASP A 92 -5.50 6.81 -4.66
CA ASP A 92 -5.44 5.37 -4.36
C ASP A 92 -5.06 4.51 -5.58
N ASP A 93 -5.64 4.79 -6.75
CA ASP A 93 -5.34 4.04 -7.98
C ASP A 93 -3.95 4.41 -8.55
N ALA A 94 -3.56 5.70 -8.52
CA ALA A 94 -2.24 6.13 -8.99
C ALA A 94 -1.14 5.51 -8.12
N SER A 95 -1.44 5.40 -6.84
CA SER A 95 -0.68 4.69 -5.83
C SER A 95 -0.35 3.27 -6.25
N TYR A 96 -1.39 2.54 -6.67
CA TYR A 96 -1.31 1.15 -7.04
C TYR A 96 -0.58 0.96 -8.38
N VAL A 97 -0.81 1.84 -9.34
CA VAL A 97 -0.07 1.84 -10.61
C VAL A 97 1.42 1.99 -10.35
N LEU A 98 1.84 3.04 -9.62
CA LEU A 98 3.26 3.29 -9.33
C LEU A 98 3.93 2.12 -8.60
N TRP A 99 3.20 1.47 -7.69
CA TRP A 99 3.67 0.24 -7.05
C TRP A 99 3.93 -0.89 -8.05
N ASN A 100 3.01 -1.11 -8.99
CA ASN A 100 3.16 -2.13 -10.02
C ASN A 100 4.34 -1.84 -10.96
N LEU A 101 4.68 -0.57 -11.18
CA LEU A 101 5.79 -0.14 -12.02
C LEU A 101 7.18 -0.29 -11.36
N ARG A 102 7.26 -0.66 -10.08
CA ARG A 102 8.52 -0.62 -9.30
C ARG A 102 9.69 -1.35 -9.94
N TYR A 103 9.48 -2.48 -10.63
CA TYR A 103 10.54 -3.25 -11.27
C TYR A 103 10.88 -2.79 -12.70
N HIS A 104 10.10 -1.86 -13.25
CA HIS A 104 10.20 -1.43 -14.65
C HIS A 104 10.71 0.01 -14.82
N CYS A 105 10.92 0.73 -13.71
CA CYS A 105 11.59 2.02 -13.72
C CYS A 105 12.71 1.99 -12.69
N GLU A 106 13.96 2.12 -13.12
CA GLU A 106 15.13 2.09 -12.23
C GLU A 106 15.09 3.22 -11.19
N ASN A 107 14.48 4.37 -11.51
CA ASN A 107 14.27 5.46 -10.54
C ASN A 107 13.19 5.12 -9.50
N ILE A 108 12.10 4.45 -9.90
CA ILE A 108 11.10 3.97 -8.93
C ILE A 108 11.70 2.80 -8.14
N TYR A 109 12.42 1.88 -8.78
CA TYR A 109 13.09 0.76 -8.15
C TYR A 109 14.10 1.22 -7.11
N ALA A 110 14.98 2.15 -7.46
CA ALA A 110 15.96 2.73 -6.56
C ALA A 110 15.29 3.57 -5.45
N CYS A 111 14.23 4.32 -5.78
CA CYS A 111 13.43 5.04 -4.79
C CYS A 111 12.72 4.08 -3.83
N VAL A 112 12.27 2.90 -4.30
CA VAL A 112 11.57 1.88 -3.52
C VAL A 112 12.54 1.02 -2.71
N GLU A 113 13.74 0.73 -3.21
CA GLU A 113 14.76 -0.04 -2.49
C GLU A 113 15.65 0.81 -1.57
N SER A 114 15.55 2.14 -1.64
CA SER A 114 16.21 3.04 -0.72
C SER A 114 15.63 2.94 0.69
N VAL A 115 16.46 3.10 1.72
CA VAL A 115 16.00 3.26 3.12
C VAL A 115 15.09 4.49 3.25
N GLU A 116 15.25 5.49 2.38
CA GLU A 116 14.41 6.69 2.29
C GLU A 116 13.00 6.40 1.73
N ALA A 117 12.74 5.18 1.22
CA ALA A 117 11.43 4.75 0.76
C ALA A 117 10.45 4.45 1.91
N ILE A 118 10.98 4.08 3.09
CA ILE A 118 10.17 3.62 4.22
C ILE A 118 9.10 4.66 4.60
N PRO A 119 9.42 5.97 4.76
CA PRO A 119 8.42 7.00 5.01
C PRO A 119 7.33 7.10 3.93
N VAL A 120 7.67 6.92 2.65
CA VAL A 120 6.71 6.97 1.54
C VAL A 120 5.72 5.81 1.64
N PHE A 121 6.22 4.60 1.93
CA PHE A 121 5.37 3.44 2.10
C PHE A 121 4.54 3.51 3.39
N LEU A 122 5.09 4.03 4.50
CA LEU A 122 4.32 4.27 5.72
C LEU A 122 3.20 5.29 5.48
N TRP A 123 3.45 6.34 4.70
CA TRP A 123 2.41 7.29 4.28
C TRP A 123 1.34 6.59 3.43
N PHE A 124 1.73 5.76 2.47
CA PHE A 124 0.80 4.97 1.67
C PHE A 124 -0.03 3.99 2.50
N LEU A 125 0.59 3.35 3.50
CA LEU A 125 -0.11 2.45 4.41
C LEU A 125 -1.16 3.21 5.24
N LYS A 126 -0.95 4.52 5.45
CA LYS A 126 -1.91 5.42 6.09
C LYS A 126 -3.05 5.84 5.16
N THR A 127 -2.72 6.35 3.99
CA THR A 127 -3.66 7.08 3.12
C THR A 127 -4.23 6.22 1.99
N GLY A 128 -3.47 5.25 1.51
CA GLY A 128 -3.77 4.43 0.34
C GLY A 128 -5.00 3.55 0.49
N GLY A 129 -5.59 3.15 -0.64
CA GLY A 129 -6.73 2.24 -0.74
C GLY A 129 -6.37 0.83 -0.29
N THR A 130 -7.32 -0.09 -0.24
CA THR A 130 -7.06 -1.49 0.18
C THR A 130 -5.91 -2.12 -0.60
N LYS A 131 -5.94 -2.02 -1.94
CA LYS A 131 -4.87 -2.50 -2.82
C LYS A 131 -3.54 -1.75 -2.62
N GLY A 132 -3.59 -0.43 -2.39
CA GLY A 132 -2.40 0.40 -2.13
C GLY A 132 -1.74 0.10 -0.79
N GLN A 133 -2.55 -0.19 0.24
CA GLN A 133 -2.08 -0.62 1.56
C GLN A 133 -1.48 -2.03 1.50
N GLU A 134 -2.08 -2.96 0.76
CA GLU A 134 -1.53 -4.30 0.53
C GLU A 134 -0.16 -4.24 -0.15
N ALA A 135 -0.09 -3.47 -1.23
CA ALA A 135 1.13 -3.16 -1.95
C ALA A 135 2.21 -2.58 -1.01
N SER A 136 1.85 -1.54 -0.26
CA SER A 136 2.76 -0.91 0.69
C SER A 136 3.23 -1.88 1.79
N GLY A 137 2.33 -2.72 2.31
CA GLY A 137 2.67 -3.74 3.30
C GLY A 137 3.70 -4.73 2.77
N LYS A 138 3.52 -5.21 1.53
CA LYS A 138 4.51 -6.08 0.85
C LYS A 138 5.85 -5.37 0.63
N ALA A 139 5.84 -4.07 0.33
CA ALA A 139 7.05 -3.26 0.20
C ALA A 139 7.83 -3.19 1.51
N LEU A 140 7.15 -2.76 2.57
CA LEU A 140 7.73 -2.55 3.89
C LEU A 140 8.32 -3.85 4.43
N ARG A 141 7.67 -4.99 4.20
CA ARG A 141 8.20 -6.32 4.55
C ARG A 141 9.47 -6.71 3.79
N LYS A 142 9.76 -6.11 2.63
CA LYS A 142 11.02 -6.35 1.90
C LYS A 142 12.12 -5.37 2.34
N LEU A 143 11.74 -4.15 2.72
CA LEU A 143 12.65 -3.04 2.99
C LEU A 143 13.11 -2.94 4.44
N ILE A 144 12.23 -3.28 5.39
CA ILE A 144 12.55 -3.24 6.81
C ILE A 144 13.43 -4.45 7.12
N ARG A 145 14.74 -4.20 7.28
CA ARG A 145 15.73 -5.24 7.62
C ARG A 145 16.14 -5.24 9.09
N LYS A 146 15.63 -4.27 9.86
CA LYS A 146 15.91 -4.12 11.29
C LYS A 146 14.67 -3.58 12.00
N ALA A 147 14.43 -4.07 13.21
CA ALA A 147 13.47 -3.48 14.12
C ALA A 147 14.03 -2.19 14.74
N ASP A 148 13.76 -1.04 14.12
CA ASP A 148 14.09 0.26 14.67
C ASP A 148 12.90 0.90 15.40
N ALA A 149 13.21 1.64 16.47
CA ALA A 149 12.23 2.30 17.32
C ALA A 149 11.34 3.30 16.56
N ALA A 150 11.89 4.00 15.55
CA ALA A 150 11.14 5.01 14.82
C ALA A 150 10.06 4.37 13.93
N THR A 151 10.40 3.30 13.21
CA THR A 151 9.47 2.52 12.39
C THR A 151 8.39 1.86 13.24
N ILE A 152 8.77 1.25 14.38
CA ILE A 152 7.80 0.63 15.31
C ILE A 152 6.80 1.69 15.80
N ASN A 153 7.28 2.83 16.30
CA ASN A 153 6.42 3.88 16.83
C ASN A 153 5.52 4.50 15.76
N GLN A 154 6.01 4.66 14.52
CA GLN A 154 5.18 5.11 13.40
C GLN A 154 4.08 4.09 13.06
N LEU A 155 4.40 2.80 12.98
CA LEU A 155 3.42 1.74 12.73
C LEU A 155 2.37 1.65 13.84
N LEU A 156 2.78 1.82 15.11
CA LEU A 156 1.85 1.87 16.23
C LEU A 156 0.91 3.07 16.15
N ALA A 157 1.43 4.26 15.83
CA ALA A 157 0.59 5.44 15.62
C ALA A 157 -0.40 5.22 14.46
N LEU A 158 0.00 4.54 13.39
CA LEU A 158 -0.87 4.19 12.27
C LEU A 158 -1.95 3.18 12.67
N LEU A 159 -1.63 2.23 13.55
CA LEU A 159 -2.51 1.16 14.00
C LEU A 159 -3.62 1.68 14.94
N TRP A 160 -3.26 2.63 15.80
CA TRP A 160 -4.17 3.26 16.75
C TRP A 160 -4.86 4.51 16.23
N GLY A 161 -4.41 5.09 15.10
CA GLY A 161 -5.11 6.18 14.45
C GLY A 161 -6.50 5.77 13.95
N ASP A 162 -7.44 6.72 14.00
CA ASP A 162 -8.78 6.57 13.42
C ASP A 162 -8.68 6.57 11.89
N THR A 163 -8.43 5.39 11.32
CA THR A 163 -8.53 5.18 9.88
C THR A 163 -9.76 4.31 9.58
N PRO A 164 -10.64 4.73 8.66
CA PRO A 164 -11.82 3.94 8.27
C PRO A 164 -11.49 2.67 7.47
N LYS A 165 -10.20 2.45 7.16
CA LYS A 165 -9.69 1.31 6.37
C LYS A 165 -9.14 0.21 7.29
N SER A 166 -9.09 -1.03 6.79
CA SER A 166 -8.64 -2.21 7.53
C SER A 166 -7.28 -2.01 8.19
N LYS A 167 -7.13 -2.56 9.41
CA LYS A 167 -5.88 -2.55 10.18
C LYS A 167 -4.96 -3.73 9.83
N ALA A 168 -5.43 -4.68 9.01
CA ALA A 168 -4.73 -5.91 8.63
C ALA A 168 -3.28 -5.66 8.19
N HIS A 169 -3.08 -4.86 7.14
CA HIS A 169 -1.76 -4.61 6.58
C HIS A 169 -0.78 -3.95 7.57
N LYS A 170 -1.30 -3.13 8.49
CA LYS A 170 -0.48 -2.50 9.54
C LYS A 170 0.01 -3.52 10.54
N ILE A 171 -0.87 -4.45 10.93
CA ILE A 171 -0.56 -5.57 11.82
C ILE A 171 0.46 -6.50 11.18
N GLU A 172 0.29 -6.84 9.90
CA GLU A 172 1.23 -7.70 9.17
C GLU A 172 2.63 -7.10 9.06
N VAL A 173 2.73 -5.80 8.75
CA VAL A 173 4.04 -5.12 8.70
C VAL A 173 4.68 -5.08 10.09
N LEU A 174 3.92 -4.74 11.13
CA LEU A 174 4.42 -4.70 12.51
C LEU A 174 4.91 -6.08 12.98
N GLY A 175 4.16 -7.13 12.65
CA GLY A 175 4.55 -8.51 12.87
C GLY A 175 5.90 -8.86 12.25
N HIS A 176 6.08 -8.51 10.97
CA HIS A 176 7.35 -8.71 10.30
C HIS A 176 8.51 -7.94 10.97
N VAL A 177 8.27 -6.70 11.42
CA VAL A 177 9.29 -5.95 12.18
C VAL A 177 9.69 -6.70 13.44
N PHE A 178 8.74 -7.32 14.17
CA PHE A 178 9.06 -8.10 15.37
C PHE A 178 9.82 -9.39 15.08
N THR A 179 9.63 -10.04 13.94
CA THR A 179 10.47 -11.19 13.54
C THR A 179 11.95 -10.80 13.33
N MET A 180 12.25 -9.51 13.18
CA MET A 180 13.60 -8.96 13.07
C MET A 180 14.12 -8.37 14.39
N ALA A 181 13.29 -8.29 15.43
CA ALA A 181 13.67 -7.72 16.72
C ALA A 181 14.48 -8.74 17.54
N SER A 182 15.39 -8.25 18.38
CA SER A 182 16.12 -9.14 19.28
C SER A 182 15.18 -9.66 20.38
N HIS A 183 15.45 -10.87 20.87
CA HIS A 183 14.73 -11.42 22.02
C HIS A 183 14.76 -10.46 23.22
N TYR A 184 15.92 -9.84 23.46
CA TYR A 184 16.08 -8.86 24.54
C TYR A 184 15.10 -7.69 24.39
N ASP A 185 14.99 -7.13 23.19
CA ASP A 185 14.05 -6.02 22.94
C ASP A 185 12.60 -6.49 23.08
N LEU A 186 12.25 -7.70 22.64
CA LEU A 186 10.85 -8.18 22.72
C LEU A 186 10.38 -8.48 24.14
N VAL A 187 11.29 -8.77 25.08
CA VAL A 187 10.95 -9.12 26.47
C VAL A 187 11.22 -7.96 27.44
N GLN A 188 12.13 -7.03 27.11
CA GLN A 188 12.49 -5.93 28.00
C GLN A 188 11.34 -4.91 28.14
N LYS A 189 10.76 -4.87 29.34
CA LYS A 189 9.80 -3.83 29.74
C LYS A 189 10.38 -2.44 29.50
N GLY A 190 9.77 -1.68 28.59
CA GLY A 190 10.15 -0.31 28.26
C GLY A 190 10.74 -0.13 26.86
N SER A 191 11.18 -1.20 26.20
CA SER A 191 11.59 -1.15 24.80
C SER A 191 10.38 -0.84 23.89
N ASP A 192 10.64 -0.28 22.71
CA ASP A 192 9.57 -0.01 21.74
C ASP A 192 9.01 -1.30 21.13
N ALA A 193 9.86 -2.33 20.96
CA ALA A 193 9.42 -3.64 20.49
C ALA A 193 8.47 -4.33 21.48
N TYR A 194 8.75 -4.27 22.80
CA TYR A 194 7.88 -4.80 23.83
C TYR A 194 6.53 -4.05 23.89
N LYS A 195 6.55 -2.70 23.82
CA LYS A 195 5.31 -1.89 23.77
C LYS A 195 4.47 -2.26 22.54
N GLY A 196 5.13 -2.47 21.41
CA GLY A 196 4.46 -2.85 20.18
C GLY A 196 3.88 -4.26 20.22
N LEU A 197 4.61 -5.21 20.82
CA LEU A 197 4.13 -6.56 21.05
C LEU A 197 2.89 -6.56 21.97
N ARG A 198 2.92 -5.79 23.06
CA ARG A 198 1.76 -5.59 23.94
C ARG A 198 0.57 -4.96 23.22
N SER A 199 0.81 -4.07 22.26
CA SER A 199 -0.25 -3.50 21.42
C SER A 199 -0.92 -4.55 20.54
N LEU A 200 -0.15 -5.50 19.97
CA LEU A 200 -0.73 -6.64 19.24
C LEU A 200 -1.54 -7.56 20.13
N VAL A 201 -1.06 -7.85 21.35
CA VAL A 201 -1.82 -8.62 22.34
C VAL A 201 -3.12 -7.90 22.72
N GLN A 202 -3.08 -6.57 22.89
CA GLN A 202 -4.28 -5.79 23.18
C GLN A 202 -5.32 -5.86 22.03
N ILE A 203 -4.87 -5.95 20.78
CA ILE A 203 -5.74 -6.08 19.61
C ILE A 203 -6.48 -7.42 19.57
N LEU A 204 -5.97 -8.46 20.22
CA LEU A 204 -6.72 -9.72 20.38
C LEU A 204 -8.05 -9.53 21.11
N ASN A 205 -8.20 -8.45 21.88
CA ASN A 205 -9.43 -8.07 22.57
C ASN A 205 -10.27 -7.05 21.77
N SER A 206 -9.93 -6.75 20.51
CA SER A 206 -10.72 -5.84 19.68
C SER A 206 -12.05 -6.48 19.27
N SER A 207 -13.10 -5.67 19.12
CA SER A 207 -14.40 -6.13 18.63
C SER A 207 -14.45 -6.39 17.11
N ASN A 208 -13.35 -6.15 16.39
CA ASN A 208 -13.26 -6.37 14.95
C ASN A 208 -12.58 -7.72 14.68
N GLU A 209 -13.34 -8.68 14.17
CA GLU A 209 -12.90 -10.07 13.91
C GLU A 209 -11.73 -10.13 12.91
N GLU A 210 -11.77 -9.37 11.81
CA GLU A 210 -10.68 -9.31 10.82
C GLU A 210 -9.37 -8.86 11.49
N THR A 211 -9.44 -7.80 12.30
CA THR A 211 -8.28 -7.25 13.00
C THR A 211 -7.74 -8.24 14.04
N GLN A 212 -8.63 -8.95 14.72
CA GLN A 212 -8.29 -9.99 15.70
C GLN A 212 -7.59 -11.19 15.03
N GLU A 213 -8.12 -11.66 13.90
CA GLU A 213 -7.56 -12.78 13.13
C GLU A 213 -6.13 -12.48 12.66
N HIS A 214 -5.91 -11.30 12.06
CA HIS A 214 -4.57 -10.89 11.63
C HIS A 214 -3.59 -10.77 12.80
N ALA A 215 -4.03 -10.24 13.95
CA ALA A 215 -3.19 -10.15 15.14
C ALA A 215 -2.85 -11.54 15.71
N ALA A 216 -3.81 -12.46 15.75
CA ALA A 216 -3.60 -13.82 16.18
C ALA A 216 -2.63 -14.57 15.26
N SER A 217 -2.80 -14.44 13.94
CA SER A 217 -1.90 -15.05 12.95
C SER A 217 -0.47 -14.53 13.10
N VAL A 218 -0.29 -13.22 13.21
CA VAL A 218 1.04 -12.60 13.37
C VAL A 218 1.71 -13.03 14.67
N LEU A 219 0.97 -13.10 15.78
CA LEU A 219 1.52 -13.55 17.05
C LEU A 219 1.87 -15.04 17.02
N ALA A 220 1.06 -15.86 16.36
CA ALA A 220 1.36 -17.28 16.18
C ALA A 220 2.65 -17.48 15.37
N ASP A 221 2.82 -16.75 14.27
CA ASP A 221 4.06 -16.78 13.48
C ASP A 221 5.28 -16.32 14.30
N LEU A 222 5.13 -15.22 15.06
CA LEU A 222 6.20 -14.69 15.90
C LEU A 222 6.63 -15.68 16.99
N PHE A 223 5.67 -16.32 17.67
CA PHE A 223 5.95 -17.32 18.70
C PHE A 223 6.49 -18.63 18.14
N SER A 224 6.11 -18.99 16.90
CA SER A 224 6.74 -20.12 16.24
C SER A 224 8.22 -19.87 15.93
N ILE A 225 8.61 -18.63 15.63
CA ILE A 225 9.99 -18.23 15.36
C ILE A 225 10.79 -18.06 16.68
N HIS A 226 10.15 -17.55 17.72
CA HIS A 226 10.75 -17.28 19.03
C HIS A 226 10.05 -18.05 20.14
N GLN A 227 10.27 -19.37 20.20
CA GLN A 227 9.68 -20.24 21.23
C GLN A 227 10.00 -19.76 22.67
N ASP A 228 11.13 -19.08 22.88
CA ASP A 228 11.59 -18.58 24.19
C ASP A 228 10.80 -17.36 24.72
N ILE A 229 10.00 -16.70 23.88
CA ILE A 229 9.23 -15.50 24.27
C ILE A 229 7.92 -15.89 24.98
N CYS A 230 7.34 -17.05 24.65
CA CYS A 230 6.07 -17.53 25.18
C CYS A 230 6.07 -17.62 26.72
N ASP A 231 7.17 -18.09 27.31
CA ASP A 231 7.27 -18.29 28.75
C ASP A 231 7.31 -16.97 29.53
N ASN A 232 7.87 -15.91 28.94
CA ASN A 232 8.01 -14.61 29.59
C ASN A 232 6.71 -13.78 29.56
N LEU A 233 5.89 -13.94 28.52
CA LEU A 233 4.60 -13.23 28.40
C LEU A 233 3.51 -13.85 29.30
N ALA A 234 3.51 -15.19 29.46
CA ALA A 234 2.56 -15.89 30.31
C ALA A 234 2.71 -15.54 31.81
N THR A 235 3.91 -15.16 32.24
CA THR A 235 4.16 -14.80 33.65
C THR A 235 3.61 -13.42 34.07
N ASP A 236 3.23 -12.56 33.12
CA ASP A 236 2.79 -11.19 33.41
C ASP A 236 1.27 -11.07 33.69
N GLU A 237 0.44 -12.04 33.26
CA GLU A 237 -1.01 -12.04 33.55
C GLU A 237 -1.35 -12.66 34.91
N VAL A 238 -0.43 -13.38 35.55
CA VAL A 238 -0.68 -14.07 36.83
C VAL A 238 -0.33 -13.20 38.05
N VAL A 239 0.38 -12.08 37.89
CA VAL A 239 0.96 -11.35 39.03
C VAL A 239 0.19 -10.10 39.47
N HIS A 240 -0.73 -9.53 38.68
CA HIS A 240 -1.53 -8.39 39.17
C HIS A 240 -3.00 -8.41 38.73
N PRO A 241 -3.88 -9.11 39.47
CA PRO A 241 -5.29 -8.75 39.54
C PRO A 241 -5.46 -7.61 40.56
N CYS A 242 -5.71 -6.39 40.09
CA CYS A 242 -6.32 -5.30 40.85
C CYS A 242 -7.12 -4.42 39.90
#